data_AF-A0A954Q756-F1
#
_entry.id   AF-A0A954Q756-F1
#
_cell.length_a   1.000
_cell.length_b   1.000
_cell.length_c   1.000
_cell.angle_alpha   90.00
_cell.angle_beta   90.00
_cell.angle_gamma   90.00
#
_symmetry.space_group_name_H-M   'P 1'
#
loop_
_entity.id
_entity.type
_entity.pdbx_description
1 polymer ?
#
loop_
_entity_poly.entity_id
_entity_poly.type
_entity_poly.pdbx_seq_one_letter_code
_entity_poly.pdbx_strand_id
1 'polypeptide(L)' 'MTCFRISFFAMLLVIATIAVAEDPTPRIAWYGQLADGLAEAQRTGRPILLVSGAPQCHGVPGVW' A
#
# COMPACT_ATOMS: atom_id res chain seq x y z
N MET A 1 -37.56 -7.63 20.81
CA MET A 1 -36.64 -6.50 20.53
C MET A 1 -35.25 -6.62 21.16
N THR A 2 -35.05 -7.47 22.18
CA THR A 2 -33.75 -7.70 22.84
C THR A 2 -32.79 -8.59 22.04
N CYS A 3 -33.31 -9.59 21.31
CA CYS A 3 -32.50 -10.50 20.49
C CYS A 3 -31.71 -9.78 19.37
N PHE A 4 -32.33 -8.80 18.70
CA PHE A 4 -31.68 -8.01 17.65
C PHE A 4 -30.52 -7.15 18.18
N ARG A 5 -30.65 -6.60 19.40
CA ARG A 5 -29.59 -5.81 20.04
C ARG A 5 -28.40 -6.67 20.46
N ILE A 6 -28.64 -7.91 20.90
CA ILE A 6 -27.58 -8.86 21.27
C ILE A 6 -26.81 -9.33 20.04
N SER A 7 -27.50 -9.67 18.95
CA SER A 7 -26.83 -10.05 17.69
C SER A 7 -25.99 -8.91 17.10
N PHE A 8 -26.48 -7.67 17.18
CA PHE A 8 -25.73 -6.52 16.70
C PHE A 8 -24.46 -6.27 17.52
N PHE A 9 -24.55 -6.41 18.85
CA PHE A 9 -23.40 -6.25 19.75
C PHE A 9 -22.36 -7.38 19.57
N ALA A 10 -22.83 -8.62 19.38
CA ALA A 10 -21.96 -9.75 19.08
C ALA A 10 -21.23 -9.56 17.74
N MET A 11 -21.91 -9.03 16.72
CA MET A 11 -21.31 -8.76 15.41
C MET A 11 -20.28 -7.63 15.47
N LEU A 12 -20.53 -6.56 16.23
CA LEU A 12 -19.57 -5.48 16.47
C LEU A 12 -18.31 -5.97 17.19
N LEU A 13 -18.45 -6.89 18.15
CA LEU A 13 -17.31 -7.47 18.86
C LEU A 13 -16.39 -8.28 17.93
N VAL A 14 -16.97 -9.01 16.96
CA VAL A 14 -16.20 -9.78 15.96
C VAL A 14 -15.42 -8.87 15.00
N ILE A 15 -15.97 -7.71 14.64
CA ILE A 15 -15.29 -6.76 13.75
C ILE A 15 -14.09 -6.10 14.46
N ALA A 16 -14.11 -5.96 15.78
CA ALA A 16 -13.01 -5.34 16.53
C ALA A 16 -11.75 -6.23 16.61
N THR A 17 -11.84 -7.54 16.35
CA THR A 17 -10.74 -8.49 16.51
C THR A 17 -10.05 -8.90 15.21
N ILE A 18 -10.44 -8.34 14.05
CA ILE A 18 -9.69 -8.57 12.81
C ILE A 18 -8.36 -7.82 12.84
N ALA A 19 -7.32 -8.49 13.36
CA ALA A 19 -5.95 -8.03 13.20
C ALA A 19 -5.55 -8.21 11.73
N VAL A 20 -5.30 -7.09 11.04
CA VAL A 20 -4.66 -7.12 9.71
C VAL A 20 -3.22 -7.53 9.93
N ALA A 21 -2.87 -8.78 9.60
CA ALA A 21 -1.49 -9.22 9.61
C ALA A 21 -0.70 -8.45 8.55
N GLU A 22 0.34 -7.73 8.95
CA GLU A 22 1.25 -7.06 8.02
C GLU A 22 2.13 -8.12 7.35
N ASP A 23 2.15 -8.13 6.02
CA ASP A 23 3.04 -9.00 5.25
C ASP A 23 4.48 -8.52 5.44
N PRO A 24 5.38 -9.34 6.04
CA PRO A 24 6.75 -8.94 6.33
C PRO A 24 7.62 -8.85 5.06
N THR A 25 7.09 -9.17 3.88
CA THR A 25 7.85 -9.07 2.63
C THR A 25 8.16 -7.60 2.28
N PRO A 26 9.44 -7.25 2.06
CA PRO A 26 9.82 -5.92 1.61
C PRO A 26 9.17 -5.61 0.26
N ARG A 27 8.47 -4.48 0.15
CA ARG A 27 7.87 -3.99 -1.10
C ARG A 27 8.67 -2.86 -1.73
N ILE A 28 8.47 -2.66 -3.03
CA ILE A 28 9.00 -1.50 -3.76
C ILE A 28 8.19 -0.27 -3.35
N ALA A 29 8.88 0.77 -2.88
CA ALA A 29 8.30 2.09 -2.71
C ALA A 29 8.37 2.84 -4.04
N TRP A 30 7.20 3.19 -4.59
CA TRP A 30 7.10 3.96 -5.82
C TRP A 30 6.92 5.44 -5.52
N TYR A 31 7.73 6.29 -6.12
CA TYR A 31 7.63 7.74 -6.03
C TYR A 31 7.21 8.29 -7.40
N GLY A 32 6.08 8.98 -7.47
CA GLY A 32 5.55 9.54 -8.72
C GLY A 32 6.37 10.72 -9.24
N GLN A 33 7.04 11.44 -8.36
CA GLN A 33 7.92 12.56 -8.70
C GLN A 33 9.37 12.20 -8.43
N LEU A 34 10.26 12.50 -9.37
CA LEU A 34 11.71 12.26 -9.22
C LEU A 34 12.29 12.95 -7.96
N ALA A 35 11.81 14.14 -7.62
CA ALA A 35 12.28 14.89 -6.46
C ALA A 35 12.06 14.12 -5.14
N ASP A 36 10.91 13.47 -4.99
CA ASP A 36 10.57 12.72 -3.78
C ASP A 36 11.45 11.46 -3.65
N GLY A 37 11.67 10.76 -4.77
CA GLY A 37 12.57 9.61 -4.81
C GLY A 37 14.01 9.97 -4.48
N LEU A 38 14.50 11.12 -4.96
CA LEU A 38 15.83 11.63 -4.61
C LEU A 38 15.95 12.02 -3.14
N ALA A 39 14.92 12.67 -2.59
CA ALA A 39 14.88 13.03 -1.16
C ALA A 39 14.95 11.78 -0.28
N GLU A 40 14.24 10.71 -0.65
CA GLU A 40 14.31 9.43 0.05
C GLU A 40 15.69 8.75 -0.08
N ALA A 41 16.27 8.77 -1.28
CA ALA A 41 17.61 8.25 -1.52
C ALA A 41 18.63 8.89 -0.57
N GLN A 42 18.56 10.22 -0.46
CA GLN A 42 19.43 10.98 0.43
C GLN A 42 19.17 10.68 1.90
N ARG A 43 17.90 10.59 2.31
CA ARG A 43 17.50 10.29 3.70
C ARG A 43 17.99 8.91 4.16
N THR A 44 17.98 7.93 3.25
CA THR A 44 18.30 6.53 3.55
C THR A 44 19.73 6.13 3.19
N GLY A 45 20.42 6.93 2.38
CA GLY A 45 21.74 6.59 1.83
C GLY A 45 21.68 5.43 0.82
N ARG A 46 20.52 5.15 0.23
CA ARG A 46 20.30 4.05 -0.72
C ARG A 46 20.20 4.59 -2.15
N PRO A 47 20.71 3.87 -3.17
CA PRO A 47 20.52 4.24 -4.56
C PRO A 47 19.04 4.13 -4.98
N ILE A 48 18.66 4.89 -6.01
CA ILE A 48 17.33 4.81 -6.64
C ILE A 48 17.38 4.08 -7.98
N LEU A 49 16.25 3.47 -8.35
CA LEU A 49 15.98 2.98 -9.69
C LEU A 49 14.94 3.90 -10.34
N LEU A 50 15.33 4.61 -11.40
CA LEU A 50 14.40 5.43 -12.18
C LEU A 50 13.81 4.59 -13.32
N VAL A 51 12.49 4.42 -13.30
CA VAL A 51 11.74 3.77 -14.38
C VAL A 51 10.92 4.83 -15.09
N SER A 52 11.05 4.92 -16.41
CA SER A 52 10.23 5.77 -17.26
C SER A 52 9.66 4.91 -18.40
N GLY A 53 8.36 5.03 -18.61
CA GLY A 53 7.63 4.27 -19.61
C GLY A 53 6.53 5.14 -20.18
N ALA A 54 6.31 5.02 -21.49
CA ALA A 54 5.21 5.67 -22.18
C ALA A 54 4.10 4.63 -22.35
N PRO A 55 2.88 4.83 -21.82
CA PRO A 55 1.79 3.86 -21.93
C PRO A 55 1.43 3.49 -23.37
N GLN A 56 1.68 4.40 -24.32
CA GLN A 56 1.47 4.16 -25.75
C GLN A 56 2.54 3.25 -26.39
N CYS A 57 3.65 2.98 -25.72
CA CYS A 57 4.69 2.09 -26.22
C CYS A 57 4.28 0.63 -25.99
N HIS A 58 4.23 -0.17 -27.06
CA HIS A 58 4.01 -1.61 -26.96
C HIS A 58 5.07 -2.25 -26.03
N GLY A 59 4.61 -3.03 -25.03
CA GLY A 59 5.48 -3.80 -24.15
C GLY A 59 5.80 -3.18 -22.79
N VAL A 60 5.20 -2.04 -22.41
CA VAL A 60 5.38 -1.42 -21.08
C VAL A 60 4.06 -1.33 -20.29
N PRO A 61 3.38 -2.46 -20.00
CA PRO A 61 2.17 -2.44 -19.19
C PRO A 61 2.51 -2.09 -17.73
N GLY A 62 1.75 -1.19 -17.10
CA GLY A 62 1.87 -0.92 -15.67
C GLY A 62 2.77 0.23 -15.25
N VAL A 63 3.40 0.95 -16.21
CA VAL A 63 4.12 2.21 -15.95
C VAL A 63 3.21 3.35 -16.43
N TRP A 64 2.73 4.16 -15.48
CA TRP A 64 1.75 5.24 -15.71
C TRP A 64 2.32 6.58 -15.26
#